data_AF-A0AAD0CC96-F1
#
_entry.id   AF-A0AAD0CC96-F1
#
_cell.length_a   1.000
_cell.length_b   1.000
_cell.length_c   1.000
_cell.angle_alpha   90.00
_cell.angle_beta   90.00
_cell.angle_gamma   90.00
#
_symmetry.space_group_name_H-M   'P 1'
#
loop_
_entity.id
_entity.type
_entity.pdbx_description
1 polymer ?
#
loop_
_entity_poly.entity_id
_entity_poly.type
_entity_poly.pdbx_seq_one_letter_code
_entity_poly.pdbx_strand_id
1 'polypeptide(L)'
;MGSFLENVFFSLAEIGEPLGIFITWLFVFTFLYNLSAAINKPDNSRTQLSFIMMISYSLSLYIYAYTPSVYLQLFAFDVATVIVIFIWRKCFGKIIPISFYYLIAGLTINATLFMALHIELIVKLYDGYWWLWGVYGLVVPLVDLTMAVVLITNKDILGLVKFKNSVLNRKKQAAV
;
A
#
# COMPACT_ATOMS: atom_id res chain seq x y z
N MET A 1 -17.11 14.15 26.87
CA MET A 1 -17.46 12.72 26.75
C MET A 1 -17.41 12.40 25.27
N GLY A 2 -16.30 11.84 24.80
CA GLY A 2 -16.08 11.61 23.37
C GLY A 2 -17.12 10.65 22.81
N SER A 3 -17.51 10.85 21.55
CA SER A 3 -18.46 9.95 20.89
C SER A 3 -17.90 8.52 20.84
N PHE A 4 -18.75 7.49 20.79
CA PHE A 4 -18.30 6.08 20.66
C PHE A 4 -17.24 5.91 19.54
N LEU A 5 -17.45 6.62 18.42
CA LEU A 5 -16.53 6.63 17.29
C LEU A 5 -15.16 7.21 17.66
N GLU A 6 -15.13 8.34 18.35
CA GLU A 6 -13.89 8.99 18.79
C GLU A 6 -13.05 8.05 19.67
N ASN A 7 -13.68 7.32 20.60
CA ASN A 7 -12.98 6.33 21.43
C ASN A 7 -12.41 5.18 20.59
N VAL A 8 -13.17 4.66 19.61
CA VAL A 8 -12.70 3.61 18.70
C VAL A 8 -11.48 4.10 17.90
N PHE A 9 -11.50 5.34 17.42
CA PHE A 9 -10.39 5.89 16.65
C PHE A 9 -9.15 6.19 17.48
N PHE A 10 -9.30 6.64 18.73
CA PHE A 10 -8.18 6.74 19.66
C PHE A 10 -7.56 5.36 19.92
N SER A 11 -8.37 4.32 20.14
CA SER A 11 -7.85 2.96 20.26
C SER A 11 -7.17 2.46 18.98
N LEU A 12 -7.65 2.84 17.79
CA LEU A 12 -6.97 2.51 16.52
C LEU A 12 -5.61 3.22 16.39
N ALA A 13 -5.51 4.47 16.85
CA ALA A 13 -4.25 5.21 16.87
C ALA A 13 -3.23 4.59 17.84
N GLU A 14 -3.67 4.14 19.02
CA GLU A 14 -2.83 3.45 20.00
C GLU A 14 -2.22 2.15 19.46
N ILE A 15 -2.94 1.44 18.59
CA ILE A 15 -2.43 0.22 17.94
C ILE A 15 -1.74 0.47 16.60
N GLY A 16 -1.58 1.73 16.17
CA GLY A 16 -1.04 2.07 14.86
C GLY A 16 0.39 1.55 14.65
N GLU A 17 1.27 1.71 15.64
CA GLU A 17 2.65 1.19 15.61
C GLU A 17 2.71 -0.34 15.56
N PRO A 18 2.06 -1.11 16.46
CA PRO A 18 2.07 -2.57 16.38
C PRO A 18 1.39 -3.09 15.10
N LEU A 19 0.38 -2.40 14.57
CA LEU A 19 -0.19 -2.71 13.25
C LEU A 19 0.83 -2.50 12.13
N GLY A 20 1.59 -1.40 12.14
CA GLY A 20 2.65 -1.15 11.18
C GLY A 20 3.72 -2.25 11.19
N ILE A 21 4.15 -2.68 12.39
CA ILE A 21 5.05 -3.82 12.56
C ILE A 21 4.42 -5.07 11.94
N PHE A 22 3.18 -5.40 12.30
CA PHE A 22 2.47 -6.57 11.78
C PHE A 22 2.39 -6.58 10.25
N ILE A 23 2.07 -5.44 9.62
CA ILE A 23 2.04 -5.30 8.17
C ILE A 23 3.41 -5.55 7.53
N THR A 24 4.50 -5.02 8.11
CA THR A 24 5.86 -5.28 7.62
C THR A 24 6.20 -6.77 7.68
N TRP A 25 5.88 -7.44 8.78
CA TRP A 25 6.05 -8.90 8.89
C TRP A 25 5.25 -9.65 7.82
N LEU A 26 4.04 -9.18 7.53
CA LEU A 26 3.20 -9.77 6.51
C LEU A 26 3.82 -9.66 5.11
N PHE A 27 4.48 -8.55 4.78
CA PHE A 27 5.25 -8.43 3.52
C PHE A 27 6.52 -9.30 3.50
N VAL A 28 7.20 -9.48 4.63
CA VAL A 28 8.30 -10.46 4.75
C VAL A 28 7.81 -11.87 4.46
N PHE A 29 6.72 -12.32 5.08
CA PHE A 29 6.14 -13.64 4.83
C PHE A 29 5.65 -13.79 3.39
N THR A 30 5.07 -12.74 2.83
CA THR A 30 4.65 -12.70 1.43
C THR A 30 5.84 -12.91 0.49
N PHE A 31 6.97 -12.27 0.75
CA PHE A 31 8.21 -12.49 -0.01
C PHE A 31 8.72 -13.92 0.14
N LEU A 32 8.83 -14.43 1.37
CA LEU A 32 9.33 -15.80 1.62
C LEU A 32 8.44 -16.86 0.96
N TYR A 33 7.11 -16.69 1.01
CA TYR A 33 6.17 -17.55 0.31
C TYR A 33 6.40 -17.52 -1.20
N ASN A 34 6.49 -16.34 -1.81
CA ASN A 34 6.72 -16.22 -3.25
C ASN A 34 8.12 -16.72 -3.65
N LEU A 35 9.13 -16.59 -2.79
CA LEU A 35 10.47 -17.13 -3.01
C LEU A 35 10.45 -18.65 -3.05
N SER A 36 9.79 -19.29 -2.07
CA SER A 36 9.60 -20.74 -2.04
C SER A 36 8.78 -21.24 -3.24
N ALA A 37 7.67 -20.55 -3.56
CA ALA A 37 6.78 -20.93 -4.64
C ALA A 37 7.37 -20.72 -6.05
N ALA A 38 8.45 -19.93 -6.17
CA ALA A 38 9.16 -19.66 -7.42
C ALA A 38 10.28 -20.67 -7.72
N ILE A 39 10.63 -21.55 -6.77
CA ILE A 39 11.61 -22.61 -7.02
C ILE A 39 11.15 -23.44 -8.24
N ASN A 40 12.05 -23.58 -9.21
CA ASN A 40 11.82 -24.28 -10.49
C ASN A 40 10.71 -23.69 -11.37
N LYS A 41 10.28 -22.44 -11.16
CA LYS A 41 9.36 -21.74 -12.07
C LYS A 41 10.11 -20.69 -12.90
N PRO A 42 9.76 -20.54 -14.20
CA PRO A 42 10.39 -19.53 -15.05
C PRO A 42 9.89 -18.10 -14.76
N ASP A 43 8.70 -17.95 -14.17
CA ASP A 43 8.15 -16.64 -13.80
C ASP A 43 8.46 -16.29 -12.34
N ASN A 44 9.35 -15.30 -12.18
CA ASN A 44 9.76 -14.76 -10.88
C ASN A 44 9.21 -13.35 -10.63
N SER A 45 8.26 -12.88 -11.45
CA SER A 45 7.77 -11.49 -11.40
C SER A 45 7.13 -11.17 -10.05
N ARG A 46 6.39 -12.12 -9.48
CA ARG A 46 5.73 -11.98 -8.18
C ARG A 46 6.74 -11.92 -7.04
N THR A 47 7.76 -12.77 -7.08
CA THR A 47 8.84 -12.80 -6.09
C THR A 47 9.58 -11.48 -6.08
N GLN A 48 9.91 -10.94 -7.26
CA GLN A 48 10.56 -9.64 -7.40
C GLN A 48 9.70 -8.49 -6.85
N LEU A 49 8.41 -8.46 -7.19
CA LEU A 49 7.48 -7.46 -6.63
C LEU A 49 7.34 -7.58 -5.11
N SER A 50 7.20 -8.79 -4.57
CA SER A 50 7.13 -9.00 -3.12
C SER A 50 8.42 -8.62 -2.40
N PHE A 51 9.58 -8.77 -3.06
CA PHE A 51 10.86 -8.35 -2.52
C PHE A 51 10.97 -6.82 -2.44
N ILE A 52 10.54 -6.11 -3.48
CA ILE A 52 10.48 -4.64 -3.49
C ILE A 52 9.58 -4.15 -2.34
N MET A 53 8.40 -4.76 -2.16
CA MET A 53 7.48 -4.40 -1.08
C MET A 53 8.09 -4.70 0.31
N MET A 54 8.71 -5.87 0.49
CA MET A 54 9.38 -6.23 1.75
C MET A 54 10.45 -5.21 2.14
N ILE A 55 11.32 -4.82 1.20
CA ILE A 55 12.37 -3.83 1.45
C ILE A 55 11.74 -2.48 1.81
N SER A 56 10.75 -2.03 1.03
CA SER A 56 10.09 -0.74 1.24
C SER A 56 9.50 -0.64 2.65
N TYR A 57 8.68 -1.61 3.06
CA TYR A 57 8.04 -1.60 4.38
C TYR A 57 9.03 -1.79 5.53
N SER A 58 10.12 -2.55 5.32
CA SER A 58 11.18 -2.69 6.33
C SER A 58 11.92 -1.37 6.54
N LEU A 59 12.21 -0.62 5.45
CA LEU A 59 12.84 0.70 5.53
C LEU A 59 11.91 1.75 6.14
N SER A 60 10.61 1.72 5.82
CA SER A 60 9.63 2.64 6.41
C SER A 60 9.51 2.47 7.92
N LEU A 61 9.60 1.24 8.44
CA LEU A 61 9.58 0.96 9.88
C LEU A 61 10.80 1.54 10.60
N TYR A 62 11.98 1.46 9.99
CA TYR A 62 13.19 2.11 10.52
C TYR A 62 13.01 3.62 10.60
N ILE A 63 12.36 4.25 9.62
CA ILE A 63 12.19 5.71 9.57
C ILE A 63 11.16 6.22 10.57
N TYR A 64 10.05 5.48 10.72
CA TYR A 64 9.00 5.76 11.69
C TYR A 64 9.56 5.91 13.12
N ALA A 65 10.58 5.12 13.47
CA ALA A 65 11.18 5.12 14.79
C ALA A 65 12.06 6.35 15.12
N TYR A 66 12.56 7.10 14.12
CA TYR A 66 13.69 8.03 14.36
C TYR A 66 13.53 9.45 13.79
N THR A 67 12.43 9.79 13.11
CA THR A 67 12.40 11.06 12.34
C THR A 67 11.16 11.93 12.56
N PRO A 68 11.32 13.26 12.70
CA PRO A 68 10.19 14.18 12.66
C PRO A 68 9.55 14.24 11.26
N SER A 69 8.25 14.56 11.21
CA SER A 69 7.45 14.61 9.96
C SER A 69 7.19 13.25 9.30
N VAL A 70 6.79 12.27 10.11
CA VAL A 70 6.51 10.88 9.72
C VAL A 70 5.67 10.76 8.44
N TYR A 71 4.54 11.48 8.34
CA TYR A 71 3.63 11.34 7.20
C TYR A 71 4.21 11.81 5.87
N LEU A 72 5.03 12.87 5.86
CA LEU A 72 5.69 13.32 4.63
C LEU A 72 6.69 12.27 4.13
N GLN A 73 7.37 11.60 5.06
CA GLN A 73 8.34 10.57 4.71
C GLN A 73 7.65 9.30 4.23
N LEU A 74 6.58 8.87 4.89
CA LEU A 74 5.76 7.75 4.41
C LEU A 74 5.24 8.01 3.00
N PHE A 75 4.75 9.23 2.72
CA PHE A 75 4.41 9.66 1.36
C PHE A 75 5.59 9.52 0.39
N ALA A 76 6.76 10.05 0.74
CA ALA A 76 7.94 9.98 -0.12
C ALA A 76 8.38 8.53 -0.40
N PHE A 77 8.24 7.63 0.59
CA PHE A 77 8.55 6.21 0.44
C PHE A 77 7.59 5.49 -0.48
N ASP A 78 6.28 5.74 -0.37
CA ASP A 78 5.30 5.16 -1.29
C ASP A 78 5.56 5.62 -2.72
N VAL A 79 5.82 6.92 -2.93
CA VAL A 79 6.17 7.48 -4.24
C VAL A 79 7.46 6.85 -4.78
N ALA A 80 8.49 6.74 -3.96
CA ALA A 80 9.75 6.08 -4.35
C ALA A 80 9.51 4.61 -4.71
N THR A 81 8.69 3.90 -3.96
CA THR A 81 8.34 2.50 -4.21
C THR A 81 7.59 2.33 -5.52
N VAL A 82 6.63 3.21 -5.81
CA VAL A 82 5.92 3.25 -7.10
C VAL A 82 6.91 3.46 -8.25
N ILE A 83 7.86 4.39 -8.11
CA ILE A 83 8.92 4.62 -9.11
C ILE A 83 9.76 3.35 -9.32
N VAL A 84 10.19 2.70 -8.24
CA VAL A 84 10.95 1.44 -8.30
C VAL A 84 10.16 0.33 -9.00
N ILE A 85 8.86 0.20 -8.73
CA ILE A 85 7.97 -0.76 -9.40
C ILE A 85 7.86 -0.45 -10.91
N PHE A 86 7.80 0.82 -11.30
CA PHE A 86 7.82 1.21 -12.71
C PHE A 86 9.15 0.93 -13.41
N ILE A 87 10.28 1.17 -12.73
CA ILE A 87 11.61 0.81 -13.24
C ILE A 87 11.71 -0.71 -13.40
N TRP A 88 11.29 -1.47 -12.39
CA TRP A 88 11.20 -2.93 -12.46
C TRP A 88 10.34 -3.38 -13.64
N ARG A 89 9.19 -2.75 -13.85
CA ARG A 89 8.28 -3.06 -14.97
C ARG A 89 8.99 -2.88 -16.31
N LYS A 90 9.80 -1.83 -16.47
CA LYS A 90 10.54 -1.54 -17.70
C LYS A 90 11.71 -2.50 -17.93
N CYS A 91 12.44 -2.87 -16.88
CA CYS A 91 13.66 -3.67 -16.98
C CYS A 91 13.42 -5.19 -16.96
N PHE A 92 12.47 -5.67 -16.15
CA PHE A 92 12.29 -7.09 -15.84
C PHE A 92 10.87 -7.61 -16.12
N GLY A 93 9.88 -6.72 -16.29
CA GLY A 93 8.46 -7.07 -16.44
C GLY A 93 8.10 -7.74 -17.76
N LYS A 94 8.50 -8.99 -18.00
CA LYS A 94 8.05 -9.76 -19.15
C LYS A 94 6.56 -10.10 -19.07
N ILE A 95 6.08 -10.42 -17.86
CA ILE A 95 4.67 -10.72 -17.55
C ILE A 95 4.19 -9.70 -16.52
N ILE A 96 2.96 -9.19 -16.67
CA ILE A 96 2.33 -8.33 -15.65
C ILE A 96 1.48 -9.22 -14.74
N PRO A 97 1.90 -9.50 -13.50
CA PRO A 97 1.03 -10.17 -12.54
C PRO A 97 -0.12 -9.24 -12.12
N ILE A 98 -1.25 -9.80 -11.69
CA ILE A 98 -2.39 -9.02 -11.19
C ILE A 98 -1.96 -8.17 -9.99
N SER A 99 -1.05 -8.68 -9.17
CA SER A 99 -0.47 -7.95 -8.04
C SER A 99 0.12 -6.60 -8.43
N PHE A 100 0.73 -6.46 -9.62
CA PHE A 100 1.25 -5.17 -10.08
C PHE A 100 0.20 -4.05 -10.01
N TYR A 101 -1.02 -4.30 -10.46
CA TYR A 101 -2.07 -3.29 -10.46
C TYR A 101 -2.53 -2.92 -9.05
N TYR A 102 -2.59 -3.90 -8.15
CA TYR A 102 -2.95 -3.67 -6.75
C TYR A 102 -1.85 -2.92 -6.01
N LEU A 103 -0.58 -3.20 -6.29
CA LEU A 103 0.54 -2.47 -5.68
C LEU A 103 0.54 -1.00 -6.10
N ILE A 104 0.37 -0.72 -7.40
CA ILE A 104 0.30 0.67 -7.87
C ILE A 104 -0.90 1.38 -7.25
N ALA A 105 -2.09 0.78 -7.29
CA ALA A 105 -3.29 1.40 -6.74
C ALA A 105 -3.17 1.61 -5.22
N GLY A 106 -2.73 0.59 -4.49
CA GLY A 106 -2.61 0.65 -3.03
C GLY A 106 -1.59 1.68 -2.56
N LEU A 107 -0.38 1.66 -3.12
CA LEU A 107 0.65 2.66 -2.80
C LEU A 107 0.19 4.09 -3.15
N THR A 108 -0.56 4.28 -4.25
CA THR A 108 -1.10 5.61 -4.56
C THR A 108 -2.16 6.05 -3.56
N ILE A 109 -3.04 5.15 -3.09
CA ILE A 109 -4.03 5.46 -2.06
C ILE A 109 -3.32 5.84 -0.76
N ASN A 110 -2.36 5.04 -0.32
CA ASN A 110 -1.57 5.31 0.88
C ASN A 110 -0.84 6.65 0.78
N ALA A 111 -0.11 6.89 -0.31
CA ALA A 111 0.58 8.16 -0.56
C ALA A 111 -0.38 9.37 -0.48
N THR A 112 -1.56 9.28 -1.10
CA THR A 112 -2.53 10.39 -1.05
C THR A 112 -3.02 10.68 0.37
N LEU A 113 -3.26 9.64 1.19
CA LEU A 113 -3.67 9.80 2.58
C LEU A 113 -2.54 10.38 3.44
N PHE A 114 -1.31 9.89 3.27
CA PHE A 114 -0.13 10.42 3.97
C PHE A 114 0.10 11.90 3.65
N MET A 115 -0.03 12.30 2.38
CA MET A 115 0.10 13.70 2.00
C MET A 115 -1.03 14.56 2.58
N ALA A 116 -2.27 14.04 2.58
CA ALA A 116 -3.42 14.75 3.16
C ALA A 116 -3.22 15.01 4.67
N LEU A 117 -2.76 14.00 5.42
CA LEU A 117 -2.42 14.15 6.84
C LEU A 117 -1.26 15.12 7.07
N HIS A 118 -0.25 15.10 6.20
CA HIS A 118 0.87 16.03 6.32
C HIS A 118 0.42 17.49 6.12
N ILE A 119 -0.40 17.75 5.10
CA ILE A 119 -0.98 19.08 4.87
C ILE A 119 -1.81 19.51 6.09
N GLU A 120 -2.64 18.61 6.62
CA GLU A 120 -3.46 18.90 7.79
C GLU A 120 -2.63 19.34 9.00
N LEU A 121 -1.55 18.60 9.31
CA LEU A 121 -0.65 18.92 10.41
C LEU A 121 0.05 20.28 10.25
N ILE A 122 0.38 20.68 9.02
CA ILE A 122 1.00 21.99 8.75
C ILE A 122 -0.03 23.11 8.94
N VAL A 123 -1.24 22.94 8.39
CA VAL A 123 -2.27 23.98 8.43
C VAL A 123 -2.89 24.10 9.83
N LYS A 124 -2.74 23.07 10.69
CA LYS A 124 -3.32 22.99 12.04
C LYS A 124 -4.82 23.27 12.02
N LEU A 125 -5.53 22.60 11.11
CA LEU A 125 -6.97 22.80 10.90
C LEU A 125 -7.79 22.45 12.16
N TYR A 126 -7.30 21.54 13.00
CA TYR A 126 -7.99 21.05 14.19
C TYR A 126 -6.99 20.74 15.32
N ASP A 127 -7.34 21.11 16.56
CA ASP A 127 -6.56 20.80 17.77
C ASP A 127 -7.00 19.48 18.44
N GLY A 128 -7.75 18.63 17.73
CA GLY A 128 -8.33 17.38 18.25
C GLY A 128 -8.64 16.36 17.16
N TYR A 129 -9.38 15.29 17.51
CA TYR A 129 -9.73 14.23 16.58
C TYR A 129 -10.49 14.77 15.35
N TRP A 130 -10.10 14.30 14.17
CA TRP A 130 -10.71 14.64 12.89
C TRP A 130 -10.93 13.39 12.04
N TRP A 131 -12.01 13.37 11.25
CA TRP A 131 -12.43 12.16 10.51
C TRP A 131 -11.36 11.62 9.56
N LEU A 132 -10.45 12.47 9.05
CA LEU A 132 -9.34 12.02 8.18
C LEU A 132 -8.42 11.04 8.90
N TRP A 133 -8.18 11.23 10.20
CA TRP A 133 -7.39 10.31 11.03
C TRP A 133 -8.07 8.93 11.12
N GLY A 134 -9.39 8.92 11.27
CA GLY A 134 -10.16 7.69 11.27
C GLY A 134 -10.16 6.96 9.93
N VAL A 135 -10.29 7.71 8.83
CA VAL A 135 -10.17 7.15 7.47
C VAL A 135 -8.77 6.60 7.24
N TYR A 136 -7.72 7.34 7.61
CA TYR A 136 -6.34 6.89 7.52
C TYR A 136 -6.11 5.59 8.32
N GLY A 137 -6.48 5.57 9.60
CA GLY A 137 -6.23 4.44 10.50
C GLY A 137 -6.95 3.15 10.10
N LEU A 138 -8.01 3.25 9.30
CA LEU A 138 -8.73 2.09 8.76
C LEU A 138 -8.27 1.73 7.34
N VAL A 139 -8.14 2.71 6.44
CA VAL A 139 -7.94 2.47 5.01
C VAL A 139 -6.52 1.96 4.73
N VAL A 140 -5.49 2.57 5.32
CA VAL A 140 -4.10 2.19 5.02
C VAL A 140 -3.83 0.72 5.38
N PRO A 141 -4.18 0.23 6.60
CA PRO A 141 -4.00 -1.18 6.92
C PRO A 141 -4.79 -2.13 6.01
N LEU A 142 -6.03 -1.78 5.64
CA LEU A 142 -6.83 -2.61 4.72
C LEU A 142 -6.23 -2.69 3.32
N VAL A 143 -5.70 -1.57 2.82
CA VAL A 143 -5.02 -1.50 1.53
C VAL A 143 -3.74 -2.34 1.56
N ASP A 144 -2.96 -2.26 2.63
CA ASP A 144 -1.74 -3.04 2.82
C ASP A 144 -2.00 -4.54 2.89
N LEU A 145 -3.01 -4.95 3.67
CA LEU A 145 -3.47 -6.33 3.74
C LEU A 145 -3.88 -6.83 2.35
N THR A 146 -4.63 -6.02 1.60
CA THR A 146 -5.07 -6.38 0.25
C THR A 146 -3.88 -6.56 -0.69
N MET A 147 -2.91 -5.63 -0.68
CA MET A 147 -1.70 -5.71 -1.50
C MET A 147 -0.93 -7.00 -1.25
N ALA A 148 -0.76 -7.38 0.02
CA ALA A 148 -0.05 -8.59 0.36
C ALA A 148 -0.83 -9.88 0.04
N VAL A 149 -2.14 -9.92 0.29
CA VAL A 149 -2.99 -11.07 -0.10
C VAL A 149 -2.97 -11.26 -1.62
N VAL A 150 -3.00 -10.18 -2.40
CA VAL A 150 -2.91 -10.27 -3.87
C VAL A 150 -1.51 -10.70 -4.32
N LEU A 151 -0.44 -10.33 -3.63
CA LEU A 151 0.90 -10.86 -3.91
C LEU A 151 1.00 -12.38 -3.68
N ILE A 152 0.27 -12.94 -2.72
CA ILE A 152 0.23 -14.38 -2.42
C ILE A 152 -0.70 -15.13 -3.39
N THR A 153 -1.88 -14.58 -3.67
CA THR A 153 -2.91 -15.27 -4.45
C THR A 153 -2.80 -15.00 -5.95
N ASN A 154 -2.26 -13.84 -6.32
CA ASN A 154 -2.29 -13.25 -7.67
C ASN A 154 -3.71 -13.26 -8.28
N LYS A 155 -4.75 -13.13 -7.46
CA LYS A 155 -6.15 -13.10 -7.88
C LYS A 155 -6.69 -11.67 -7.85
N ASP A 156 -7.60 -11.38 -8.77
CA ASP A 156 -8.31 -10.10 -8.81
C ASP A 156 -9.48 -10.09 -7.81
N ILE A 157 -9.15 -10.00 -6.52
CA ILE A 157 -10.11 -10.17 -5.41
C ILE A 157 -11.17 -9.06 -5.41
N LEU A 158 -10.75 -7.81 -5.63
CA LEU A 158 -11.63 -6.64 -5.67
C LEU A 158 -12.16 -6.33 -7.08
N GLY A 159 -11.79 -7.13 -8.10
CA GLY A 159 -12.21 -6.86 -9.48
C GLY A 159 -11.59 -5.62 -10.11
N LEU A 160 -10.46 -5.11 -9.59
CA LEU A 160 -9.77 -3.92 -10.08
C LEU A 160 -9.32 -4.10 -11.55
N VAL A 161 -8.78 -5.27 -11.90
CA VAL A 161 -8.36 -5.55 -13.28
C VAL A 161 -9.58 -5.69 -14.19
N LYS A 162 -10.65 -6.34 -13.73
CA LYS A 162 -11.93 -6.40 -14.46
C LYS A 162 -12.50 -5.00 -14.72
N PHE A 163 -12.50 -4.14 -13.71
CA PHE A 163 -12.97 -2.76 -13.82
C PHE A 163 -12.14 -1.95 -14.82
N LYS A 164 -10.81 -1.99 -14.70
CA LYS A 164 -9.89 -1.35 -15.67
C LYS A 164 -10.19 -1.79 -17.10
N ASN A 165 -10.33 -3.10 -17.34
CA ASN A 165 -10.61 -3.63 -18.67
C ASN A 165 -11.99 -3.20 -19.19
N SER A 166 -13.01 -3.14 -18.33
CA SER A 166 -14.35 -2.64 -18.68
C SER A 166 -14.31 -1.17 -19.11
N VAL A 167 -13.62 -0.31 -18.35
CA VAL A 167 -13.47 1.12 -18.67
C VAL A 167 -12.70 1.32 -19.97
N LEU A 168 -11.60 0.58 -20.18
CA LEU A 168 -10.81 0.67 -21.41
C LEU A 168 -11.58 0.16 -22.64
N ASN A 169 -12.34 -0.93 -22.51
CA ASN A 169 -13.17 -1.46 -23.60
C ASN A 169 -14.30 -0.49 -23.97
N ARG A 170 -14.92 0.19 -23.00
CA ARG A 170 -15.88 1.28 -23.28
C ARG A 170 -15.24 2.43 -24.06
N LYS A 171 -14.03 2.86 -23.68
CA LYS A 171 -13.30 3.91 -24.43
C LYS A 171 -12.99 3.50 -25.86
N LYS A 172 -12.66 2.22 -26.09
CA LYS A 172 -12.43 1.68 -27.44
C LYS A 172 -13.70 1.68 -28.29
N GLN A 173 -14.86 1.43 -27.70
CA GLN A 173 -16.15 1.47 -28.39
C GLN A 173 -16.64 2.90 -28.67
N ALA A 174 -16.30 3.87 -27.82
CA ALA A 174 -16.66 5.28 -28.02
C ALA A 174 -15.74 6.04 -29.01
N ALA A 175 -14.66 5.40 -29.46
CA ALA A 175 -13.70 5.96 -30.42
C ALA A 175 -13.84 5.36 -31.84
N VAL A 176 -14.86 4.52 -32.06
CA VAL A 176 -15.27 3.92 -33.35
C VAL A 176 -16.60 4.55 -33.75
#